data_AF-A0A0Q7VQS3-F1
#
_entry.id   AF-A0A0Q7VQS3-F1
#
_cell.length_a   1.000
_cell.length_b   1.000
_cell.length_c   1.000
_cell.angle_alpha   90.00
_cell.angle_beta   90.00
_cell.angle_gamma   90.00
#
_symmetry.space_group_name_H-M   'P 1'
#
loop_
_entity.id
_entity.type
_entity.pdbx_description
1 polymer ?
#
loop_
_entity_poly.entity_id
_entity_poly.type
_entity_poly.pdbx_seq_one_letter_code
_entity_poly.pdbx_strand_id
1 'polypeptide(L)'
;MSSDALHRATRAELSGLAVEVAPRLLGGELRTLVAGAEVRVRLTEVEAYHGQGTGPQADPGSHARMGRTARNATMWGEPGHLYVYLSHGIHSCVNVVCGPEGQAGGILMRAGEVVDGADAVAVRRRVATPLSKTALRDLARGPGRFGQAVGLRHPIHDGIDAITGAEFEGARAELWLRDEPITDVATGPRVGVAGVAGTEAFPWRFWIAGDPTVSPFRWGRGAQAESLHTTGVGSRMPSRGR
;
A
#
# COMPACT_ATOMS: atom_id res chain seq x y z
N MET A 1 -25.47 -7.66 -10.94
CA MET A 1 -24.89 -7.96 -9.62
C MET A 1 -23.43 -8.23 -9.89
N SER A 2 -22.52 -7.35 -9.46
CA SER A 2 -21.08 -7.62 -9.63
C SER A 2 -20.71 -8.80 -8.74
N SER A 3 -19.95 -9.75 -9.28
CA SER A 3 -19.54 -10.95 -8.57
C SER A 3 -18.44 -10.62 -7.55
N ASP A 4 -18.60 -11.06 -6.30
CA ASP A 4 -17.54 -11.00 -5.27
C ASP A 4 -16.53 -12.16 -5.39
N ALA A 5 -16.49 -12.84 -6.55
CA ALA A 5 -15.53 -13.90 -6.80
C ALA A 5 -14.09 -13.39 -6.83
N LEU A 6 -13.20 -14.18 -6.23
CA LEU A 6 -11.77 -13.93 -6.15
C LEU A 6 -10.99 -15.09 -6.78
N HIS A 7 -9.89 -14.77 -7.46
CA HIS A 7 -8.88 -15.74 -7.91
C HIS A 7 -7.51 -15.39 -7.31
N ARG A 8 -6.61 -16.38 -7.26
CA ARG A 8 -5.21 -16.12 -6.89
C ARG A 8 -4.56 -15.25 -7.96
N ALA A 9 -3.91 -14.17 -7.53
CA ALA A 9 -3.14 -13.32 -8.43
C ALA A 9 -2.07 -14.15 -9.14
N THR A 10 -1.84 -13.84 -10.41
CA THR A 10 -0.71 -14.37 -11.16
C THR A 10 0.38 -13.32 -11.33
N ARG A 11 1.62 -13.73 -11.59
CA ARG A 11 2.73 -12.79 -11.85
C ARG A 11 2.48 -11.91 -13.07
N ALA A 12 1.84 -12.46 -14.10
CA ALA A 12 1.49 -11.74 -15.32
C ALA A 12 0.56 -10.56 -15.03
N GLU A 13 -0.39 -10.72 -14.11
CA GLU A 13 -1.32 -9.65 -13.73
C GLU A 13 -0.65 -8.51 -12.95
N LEU A 14 0.51 -8.78 -12.36
CA LEU A 14 1.32 -7.81 -11.62
C LEU A 14 2.50 -7.26 -12.44
N SER A 15 2.68 -7.66 -13.69
CA SER A 15 3.83 -7.24 -14.52
C SER A 15 3.70 -5.83 -15.12
N GLY A 16 2.57 -5.15 -14.93
CA GLY A 16 2.33 -3.77 -15.41
C GLY A 16 2.95 -2.69 -14.51
N LEU A 17 2.79 -1.42 -14.91
CA LEU A 17 3.26 -0.30 -14.10
C LEU A 17 2.46 -0.23 -12.79
N ALA A 18 3.09 0.20 -11.69
CA ALA A 18 2.44 0.28 -10.39
C ALA A 18 1.11 1.07 -10.39
N VAL A 19 1.05 2.16 -11.16
CA VAL A 19 -0.15 3.01 -11.32
C VAL A 19 -1.28 2.33 -12.08
N GLU A 20 -0.97 1.34 -12.92
CA GLU A 20 -1.96 0.55 -13.69
C GLU A 20 -2.44 -0.65 -12.87
N VAL A 21 -1.52 -1.28 -12.13
CA VAL A 21 -1.80 -2.48 -11.34
C VAL A 21 -2.50 -2.14 -10.02
N ALA A 22 -2.13 -1.05 -9.35
CA ALA A 22 -2.66 -0.70 -8.02
C ALA A 22 -4.19 -0.67 -7.93
N PRO A 23 -4.96 -0.04 -8.84
CA PRO A 23 -6.42 -0.06 -8.78
C PRO A 23 -7.03 -1.47 -8.80
N ARG A 24 -6.39 -2.43 -9.48
CA ARG A 24 -6.87 -3.81 -9.61
C ARG A 24 -6.80 -4.60 -8.30
N LEU A 25 -5.97 -4.17 -7.35
CA LEU A 25 -5.88 -4.80 -6.03
C LEU A 25 -7.07 -4.45 -5.14
N LEU A 26 -7.79 -3.36 -5.42
CA LEU A 26 -8.90 -2.91 -4.59
C LEU A 26 -10.04 -3.93 -4.61
N GLY A 27 -10.55 -4.25 -3.43
CA GLY A 27 -11.55 -5.30 -3.20
C GLY A 27 -10.99 -6.73 -3.25
N GLY A 28 -9.74 -6.92 -3.67
CA GLY A 28 -8.99 -8.17 -3.49
C GLY A 28 -8.57 -8.38 -2.04
N GLU A 29 -7.88 -9.48 -1.76
CA GLU A 29 -7.46 -9.85 -0.41
C GLU A 29 -5.97 -10.15 -0.34
N LEU A 30 -5.31 -9.69 0.73
CA LEU A 30 -4.08 -10.31 1.19
C LEU A 30 -4.44 -11.31 2.29
N ARG A 31 -4.11 -12.58 2.06
CA ARG A 31 -4.23 -13.65 3.05
C ARG A 31 -2.87 -14.00 3.59
N THR A 32 -2.75 -14.12 4.90
CA THR A 32 -1.49 -14.46 5.56
C THR A 32 -1.72 -15.50 6.63
N LEU A 33 -0.83 -16.49 6.69
CA LEU A 33 -0.70 -17.41 7.82
C LEU A 33 0.63 -17.12 8.49
N VAL A 34 0.62 -16.62 9.72
CA VAL A 34 1.85 -16.30 10.46
C VAL A 34 1.76 -16.88 11.86
N ALA A 35 2.73 -17.74 12.21
CA ALA A 35 2.75 -18.47 13.48
C ALA A 35 1.43 -19.23 13.76
N GLY A 36 0.88 -19.88 12.73
CA GLY A 36 -0.35 -20.67 12.82
C GLY A 36 -1.66 -19.88 12.84
N ALA A 37 -1.61 -18.54 12.80
CA ALA A 37 -2.80 -17.70 12.77
C ALA A 37 -3.05 -17.09 11.38
N GLU A 38 -4.17 -17.48 10.78
CA GLU A 38 -4.65 -16.94 9.50
C GLU A 38 -5.30 -15.56 9.71
N VAL A 39 -5.03 -14.63 8.79
CA VAL A 39 -5.68 -13.33 8.69
C VAL A 39 -5.95 -13.05 7.22
N ARG A 40 -7.15 -12.56 6.92
CA ARG A 40 -7.55 -12.11 5.59
C ARG A 40 -7.94 -10.65 5.64
N VAL A 41 -7.31 -9.83 4.80
CA VAL A 41 -7.58 -8.41 4.71
C VAL A 41 -8.03 -8.05 3.30
N ARG A 42 -9.28 -7.63 3.16
CA ARG A 42 -9.81 -7.04 1.93
C ARG A 42 -9.20 -5.66 1.74
N LEU A 43 -8.50 -5.45 0.64
CA LEU A 43 -7.79 -4.21 0.33
C LEU A 43 -8.79 -3.12 -0.04
N THR A 44 -8.76 -2.00 0.67
CA THR A 44 -9.65 -0.85 0.41
C THR A 44 -8.88 0.38 -0.02
N GLU A 45 -7.55 0.34 0.14
CA GLU A 45 -6.70 1.45 -0.20
C GLU A 45 -5.24 1.03 -0.44
N VAL A 46 -4.67 1.56 -1.52
CA VAL A 46 -3.30 1.29 -1.94
C VAL A 46 -2.61 2.55 -2.47
N GLU A 47 -1.28 2.53 -2.51
CA GLU A 47 -0.47 3.59 -3.13
C GLU A 47 0.58 2.99 -4.07
N ALA A 48 0.70 3.55 -5.27
CA ALA A 48 1.68 3.14 -6.26
C ALA A 48 3.00 3.93 -6.14
N TYR A 49 4.11 3.23 -6.39
CA TYR A 49 5.45 3.77 -6.38
C TYR A 49 6.25 3.24 -7.56
N HIS A 50 6.88 4.13 -8.32
CA HIS A 50 7.79 3.79 -9.42
C HIS A 50 9.24 3.88 -8.96
N GLY A 51 10.07 2.95 -9.38
CA GLY A 51 11.52 3.01 -9.21
C GLY A 51 12.20 3.93 -10.24
N GLN A 52 13.50 4.12 -10.08
CA GLN A 52 14.30 4.83 -11.05
C GLN A 52 14.21 4.14 -12.43
N GLY A 53 13.87 4.92 -13.46
CA GLY A 53 13.74 4.39 -14.83
C GLY A 53 12.47 3.58 -15.08
N THR A 54 11.54 3.55 -14.13
CA THR A 54 10.22 2.92 -14.27
C THR A 54 9.19 3.96 -14.69
N GLY A 55 8.44 3.67 -15.76
CA GLY A 55 7.38 4.55 -16.25
C GLY A 55 7.89 5.88 -16.84
N PRO A 56 6.97 6.76 -17.28
CA PRO A 56 7.32 8.02 -17.94
C PRO A 56 7.74 9.14 -16.96
N GLN A 57 7.40 9.01 -15.68
CA GLN A 57 7.60 10.05 -14.67
C GLN A 57 8.44 9.49 -13.51
N ALA A 58 9.56 10.14 -13.22
CA ALA A 58 10.36 9.80 -12.04
C ALA A 58 9.54 10.06 -10.77
N ASP A 59 9.67 9.17 -9.78
CA ASP A 59 8.92 9.24 -8.51
C ASP A 59 9.83 9.60 -7.33
N PRO A 60 9.90 10.88 -6.91
CA PRO A 60 10.67 11.30 -5.76
C PRO A 60 10.18 10.70 -4.43
N GLY A 61 8.96 10.13 -4.39
CA GLY A 61 8.38 9.50 -3.21
C GLY A 61 8.83 8.05 -2.99
N SER A 62 9.45 7.43 -4.00
CA SER A 62 9.81 6.02 -3.97
C SER A 62 11.12 5.73 -3.22
N HIS A 63 11.18 4.57 -2.57
CA HIS A 63 12.43 4.02 -2.03
C HIS A 63 13.43 3.63 -3.11
N ALA A 64 12.98 3.39 -4.34
CA ALA A 64 13.80 3.00 -5.47
C ALA A 64 14.18 4.17 -6.39
N ARG A 65 13.85 5.43 -6.01
CA ARG A 65 14.10 6.64 -6.83
C ARG A 65 15.58 6.92 -7.14
N MET A 66 16.49 6.43 -6.29
CA MET A 66 17.95 6.59 -6.45
C MET A 66 18.63 5.28 -6.90
N GLY A 67 17.85 4.31 -7.40
CA GLY A 67 18.36 3.04 -7.87
C GLY A 67 18.35 1.94 -6.79
N ARG A 68 18.94 0.80 -7.16
CA ARG A 68 18.95 -0.42 -6.35
C ARG A 68 19.94 -0.29 -5.18
N THR A 69 19.47 -0.68 -4.00
CA THR A 69 20.24 -0.79 -2.76
C THR A 69 19.88 -2.11 -2.06
N ALA A 70 20.67 -2.54 -1.08
CA ALA A 70 20.32 -3.71 -0.28
C ALA A 70 18.94 -3.58 0.39
N ARG A 71 18.56 -2.38 0.84
CA ARG A 71 17.30 -2.12 1.54
C ARG A 71 16.06 -2.20 0.65
N ASN A 72 16.19 -1.91 -0.64
CA ASN A 72 15.05 -1.91 -1.57
C ASN A 72 15.15 -3.03 -2.61
N ALA A 73 16.09 -3.97 -2.44
CA ALA A 73 16.42 -4.99 -3.43
C ALA A 73 15.19 -5.81 -3.86
N THR A 74 14.29 -6.12 -2.93
CA THR A 74 13.01 -6.80 -3.19
C THR A 74 12.17 -6.07 -4.24
N MET A 75 12.13 -4.74 -4.22
CA MET A 75 11.37 -3.95 -5.21
C MET A 75 11.84 -4.17 -6.66
N TRP A 76 13.07 -4.63 -6.87
CA TRP A 76 13.66 -4.87 -8.19
C TRP A 76 13.55 -6.33 -8.63
N GLY A 77 12.99 -7.18 -7.78
CA GLY A 77 12.82 -8.60 -8.05
C GLY A 77 11.57 -8.89 -8.88
N GLU A 78 11.17 -10.15 -8.85
CA GLU A 78 10.04 -10.65 -9.62
C GLU A 78 8.68 -10.18 -9.04
N PRO A 79 7.68 -9.83 -9.89
CA PRO A 79 6.39 -9.37 -9.43
C PRO A 79 5.66 -10.40 -8.55
N GLY A 80 4.95 -9.91 -7.54
CA GLY A 80 4.21 -10.74 -6.57
C GLY A 80 4.96 -11.01 -5.26
N HIS A 81 6.25 -10.76 -5.19
CA HIS A 81 6.96 -10.76 -3.91
C HIS A 81 6.53 -9.57 -3.05
N LEU A 82 6.54 -9.74 -1.73
CA LEU A 82 6.20 -8.66 -0.81
C LEU A 82 7.45 -7.94 -0.33
N TYR A 83 7.52 -6.63 -0.62
CA TYR A 83 8.52 -5.74 -0.05
C TYR A 83 8.04 -5.25 1.33
N VAL A 84 8.68 -5.74 2.38
CA VAL A 84 8.35 -5.46 3.79
C VAL A 84 9.46 -4.63 4.41
N TYR A 85 9.14 -3.40 4.85
CA TYR A 85 10.12 -2.47 5.40
C TYR A 85 9.63 -1.76 6.66
N LEU A 86 10.54 -1.26 7.49
CA LEU A 86 10.17 -0.40 8.62
C LEU A 86 9.96 1.06 8.19
N SER A 87 8.73 1.53 8.33
CA SER A 87 8.40 2.95 8.24
C SER A 87 8.72 3.64 9.57
N HIS A 88 9.53 4.72 9.50
CA HIS A 88 10.05 5.45 10.64
C HIS A 88 10.69 4.58 11.75
N GLY A 89 11.20 3.40 11.40
CA GLY A 89 11.83 2.46 12.33
C GLY A 89 10.87 1.71 13.27
N ILE A 90 9.55 1.91 13.15
CA ILE A 90 8.58 1.39 14.13
C ILE A 90 7.65 0.34 13.52
N HIS A 91 7.03 0.66 12.37
CA HIS A 91 5.97 -0.17 11.81
C HIS A 91 6.41 -0.83 10.51
N SER A 92 6.22 -2.15 10.39
CA SER A 92 6.34 -2.82 9.10
C SER A 92 5.24 -2.32 8.16
N CYS A 93 5.63 -1.86 6.98
CA CYS A 93 4.75 -1.57 5.85
C CYS A 93 4.97 -2.63 4.78
N VAL A 94 3.92 -3.02 4.09
CA VAL A 94 3.91 -4.16 3.16
C VAL A 94 3.50 -3.65 1.79
N ASN A 95 4.32 -3.93 0.79
CA ASN A 95 4.04 -3.64 -0.61
C ASN A 95 4.06 -4.94 -1.38
N VAL A 96 3.29 -5.04 -2.45
CA VAL A 96 3.53 -6.07 -3.47
C VAL A 96 4.37 -5.48 -4.59
N VAL A 97 5.37 -6.23 -5.04
CA VAL A 97 6.23 -5.87 -6.17
C VAL A 97 5.46 -6.05 -7.47
N CYS A 98 5.61 -5.10 -8.38
CA CYS A 98 5.00 -5.11 -9.70
C CYS A 98 5.98 -4.60 -10.75
N GLY A 99 5.66 -4.81 -12.02
CA GLY A 99 6.57 -4.55 -13.14
C GLY A 99 7.45 -5.78 -13.45
N PRO A 100 8.14 -5.78 -14.59
CA PRO A 100 9.10 -6.84 -14.91
C PRO A 100 10.31 -6.80 -13.96
N GLU A 101 10.94 -7.95 -13.75
CA GLU A 101 12.17 -8.04 -12.95
C GLU A 101 13.23 -7.08 -13.48
N GLY A 102 13.96 -6.42 -12.57
CA GLY A 102 14.94 -5.40 -12.89
C GLY A 102 14.35 -4.00 -13.08
N GLN A 103 13.02 -3.85 -13.13
CA GLN A 103 12.32 -2.57 -13.09
C GLN A 103 11.59 -2.42 -11.76
N ALA A 104 12.04 -1.50 -10.90
CA ALA A 104 11.41 -1.38 -9.59
C ALA A 104 9.99 -0.81 -9.67
N GLY A 105 9.03 -1.52 -9.09
CA GLY A 105 7.66 -1.10 -8.92
C GLY A 105 7.09 -1.68 -7.63
N GLY A 106 6.33 -0.88 -6.88
CA GLY A 106 5.74 -1.32 -5.63
C GLY A 106 4.38 -0.70 -5.39
N ILE A 107 3.48 -1.50 -4.83
CA ILE A 107 2.14 -1.07 -4.43
C ILE A 107 2.01 -1.27 -2.93
N LEU A 108 2.06 -0.16 -2.17
CA LEU A 108 1.84 -0.16 -0.73
C LEU A 108 0.40 -0.55 -0.45
N MET A 109 0.20 -1.63 0.29
CA MET A 109 -1.11 -1.99 0.83
C MET A 109 -1.36 -1.15 2.08
N ARG A 110 -2.14 -0.09 1.91
CA ARG A 110 -2.24 1.00 2.88
C ARG A 110 -3.33 0.76 3.90
N ALA A 111 -4.50 0.28 3.47
CA ALA A 111 -5.59 -0.04 4.38
C ALA A 111 -6.50 -1.14 3.85
N GLY A 112 -7.27 -1.73 4.76
CA GLY A 112 -8.23 -2.75 4.43
C GLY A 112 -9.17 -3.11 5.57
N GLU A 113 -10.14 -3.94 5.24
CA GLU A 113 -11.08 -4.57 6.17
C GLU A 113 -10.54 -5.95 6.56
N VAL A 114 -10.45 -6.23 7.86
CA VAL A 114 -10.14 -7.58 8.33
C VAL A 114 -11.42 -8.41 8.25
N VAL A 115 -11.52 -9.23 7.22
CA VAL A 115 -12.70 -10.07 6.95
C VAL A 115 -12.62 -11.42 7.66
N ASP A 116 -11.42 -11.83 8.05
CA ASP A 116 -11.18 -13.03 8.87
C ASP A 116 -9.91 -12.87 9.74
N GLY A 117 -9.88 -13.57 10.89
CA GLY A 117 -8.74 -13.54 11.82
C GLY A 117 -8.69 -12.32 12.76
N ALA A 118 -9.83 -11.67 13.03
CA ALA A 118 -9.89 -10.47 13.87
C ALA A 118 -9.29 -10.65 15.27
N ASP A 119 -9.44 -11.83 15.88
CA ASP A 119 -8.85 -12.15 17.20
C ASP A 119 -7.32 -12.17 17.16
N ALA A 120 -6.73 -12.77 16.12
CA ALA A 120 -5.29 -12.76 15.92
C ALA A 120 -4.77 -11.33 15.72
N VAL A 121 -5.51 -10.51 14.96
CA VAL A 121 -5.18 -9.10 14.78
C VAL A 121 -5.30 -8.32 16.10
N ALA A 122 -6.34 -8.57 16.90
CA ALA A 122 -6.52 -7.93 18.20
C ALA A 122 -5.35 -8.23 19.14
N VAL A 123 -4.88 -9.47 19.20
CA VAL A 123 -3.68 -9.87 19.96
C VAL A 123 -2.43 -9.14 19.43
N ARG A 124 -2.17 -9.19 18.12
CA ARG A 124 -1.01 -8.53 17.48
C ARG A 124 -0.98 -7.02 17.75
N ARG A 125 -2.16 -6.40 17.86
CA ARG A 125 -2.33 -4.96 18.06
C ARG A 125 -2.61 -4.54 19.50
N ARG A 126 -2.69 -5.49 20.43
CA ARG A 126 -3.02 -5.26 21.85
C ARG A 126 -4.34 -4.49 22.02
N VAL A 127 -5.37 -4.89 21.28
CA VAL A 127 -6.72 -4.33 21.36
C VAL A 127 -7.57 -5.20 22.28
N ALA A 128 -8.30 -4.59 23.21
CA ALA A 128 -9.17 -5.30 24.13
C ALA A 128 -10.32 -5.99 23.40
N THR A 129 -10.66 -7.20 23.84
CA THR A 129 -11.81 -7.97 23.38
C THR A 129 -12.94 -7.94 24.43
N PRO A 130 -14.23 -7.99 24.02
CA PRO A 130 -14.72 -8.08 22.64
C PRO A 130 -14.52 -6.78 21.85
N LEU A 131 -14.30 -6.89 20.54
CA LEU A 131 -14.03 -5.74 19.68
C LEU A 131 -15.31 -4.92 19.44
N SER A 132 -15.23 -3.61 19.67
CA SER A 132 -16.28 -2.68 19.26
C SER A 132 -16.31 -2.53 17.73
N LYS A 133 -17.43 -2.03 17.17
CA LYS A 133 -17.53 -1.71 15.73
C LYS A 133 -16.40 -0.78 15.26
N THR A 134 -16.07 0.22 16.07
CA THR A 134 -14.97 1.15 15.79
C THR A 134 -13.62 0.45 15.80
N ALA A 135 -13.39 -0.46 16.76
CA ALA A 135 -12.15 -1.23 16.84
C ALA A 135 -11.97 -2.17 15.64
N LEU A 136 -13.04 -2.88 15.25
CA LEU A 136 -13.06 -3.74 14.06
C LEU A 136 -12.69 -2.97 12.79
N ARG A 137 -13.39 -1.86 12.52
CA ARG A 137 -13.11 -0.97 11.37
C ARG A 137 -11.65 -0.49 11.36
N ASP A 138 -11.10 -0.23 12.53
CA ASP A 138 -9.77 0.35 12.67
C ASP A 138 -8.63 -0.68 12.64
N LEU A 139 -8.92 -1.99 12.56
CA LEU A 139 -7.93 -3.07 12.68
C LEU A 139 -6.78 -2.99 11.67
N ALA A 140 -7.06 -2.63 10.42
CA ALA A 140 -6.08 -2.47 9.35
C ALA A 140 -6.15 -1.08 8.66
N ARG A 141 -6.72 -0.07 9.34
CA ARG A 141 -6.93 1.28 8.81
C ARG A 141 -5.66 2.15 8.82
N GLY A 142 -4.74 1.90 7.89
CA GLY A 142 -3.49 2.64 7.70
C GLY A 142 -2.25 1.72 7.68
N PRO A 143 -1.14 2.12 7.06
CA PRO A 143 -0.12 1.18 6.59
C PRO A 143 0.59 0.43 7.72
N GLY A 144 0.86 1.11 8.84
CA GLY A 144 1.43 0.45 10.02
C GLY A 144 0.45 -0.48 10.73
N ARG A 145 -0.85 -0.16 10.72
CA ARG A 145 -1.90 -1.04 11.27
C ARG A 145 -2.11 -2.25 10.37
N PHE A 146 -2.08 -2.04 9.05
CA PHE A 146 -2.13 -3.09 8.04
C PHE A 146 -0.99 -4.08 8.24
N GLY A 147 0.27 -3.62 8.28
CA GLY A 147 1.42 -4.50 8.51
C GLY A 147 1.40 -5.22 9.87
N GLN A 148 0.84 -4.59 10.91
CA GLN A 148 0.59 -5.29 12.18
C GLN A 148 -0.48 -6.37 12.05
N ALA A 149 -1.58 -6.09 11.36
CA ALA A 149 -2.70 -7.00 11.18
C ALA A 149 -2.30 -8.27 10.43
N VAL A 150 -1.65 -8.12 9.28
CA VAL A 150 -1.20 -9.25 8.45
C VAL A 150 -0.01 -10.00 9.04
N GLY A 151 0.56 -9.51 10.15
CA GLY A 151 1.58 -10.23 10.93
C GLY A 151 2.98 -10.26 10.30
N LEU A 152 3.16 -9.79 9.06
CA LEU A 152 4.46 -9.72 8.40
C LEU A 152 5.38 -8.71 9.10
N ARG A 153 6.68 -9.00 9.09
CA ARG A 153 7.69 -8.31 9.91
C ARG A 153 8.96 -8.13 9.12
N HIS A 154 9.46 -6.90 9.07
CA HIS A 154 10.80 -6.62 8.58
C HIS A 154 11.85 -6.95 9.65
N PRO A 155 13.02 -7.52 9.30
CA PRO A 155 13.40 -8.00 7.96
C PRO A 155 12.94 -9.43 7.65
N ILE A 156 12.39 -10.14 8.63
CA ILE A 156 12.12 -11.59 8.59
C ILE A 156 11.34 -12.02 7.34
N HIS A 157 10.29 -11.28 6.98
CA HIS A 157 9.38 -11.65 5.89
C HIS A 157 9.55 -10.78 4.63
N ASP A 158 10.63 -10.01 4.51
CA ASP A 158 10.90 -9.27 3.28
C ASP A 158 11.27 -10.24 2.15
N GLY A 159 10.58 -10.15 1.01
CA GLY A 159 10.75 -11.07 -0.11
C GLY A 159 9.90 -12.34 -0.06
N ILE A 160 8.92 -12.44 0.85
CA ILE A 160 7.93 -13.54 0.80
C ILE A 160 7.12 -13.48 -0.51
N ASP A 161 6.90 -14.63 -1.14
CA ASP A 161 6.16 -14.74 -2.40
C ASP A 161 4.65 -14.88 -2.16
N ALA A 162 3.87 -13.87 -2.57
CA ALA A 162 2.41 -13.87 -2.42
C ALA A 162 1.65 -14.58 -3.56
N ILE A 163 2.36 -15.15 -4.54
CA ILE A 163 1.76 -15.85 -5.69
C ILE A 163 1.75 -17.35 -5.46
N THR A 164 2.89 -17.91 -5.05
CA THR A 164 3.03 -19.35 -4.84
C THR A 164 2.39 -19.82 -3.53
N GLY A 165 2.26 -18.96 -2.52
CA GLY A 165 1.81 -19.36 -1.18
C GLY A 165 2.80 -20.30 -0.47
N ALA A 166 4.05 -20.33 -0.94
CA ALA A 166 5.12 -21.09 -0.32
C ALA A 166 5.42 -20.56 1.08
N GLU A 167 5.88 -21.45 1.95
CA GLU A 167 6.32 -21.05 3.27
C GLU A 167 7.65 -20.30 3.20
N PHE A 168 7.74 -19.22 3.96
CA PHE A 168 8.93 -18.37 4.06
C PHE A 168 9.05 -17.89 5.51
N GLU A 169 10.12 -18.30 6.19
CA GLU A 169 10.42 -17.87 7.57
C GLU A 169 9.24 -18.06 8.55
N GLY A 170 8.50 -19.17 8.43
CA GLY A 170 7.35 -19.47 9.29
C GLY A 170 6.06 -18.69 8.96
N ALA A 171 6.01 -18.07 7.78
CA ALA A 171 4.82 -17.41 7.24
C ALA A 171 4.46 -17.90 5.84
N ARG A 172 3.19 -17.70 5.45
CA ARG A 172 2.71 -17.80 4.07
C ARG A 172 1.92 -16.55 3.73
N ALA A 173 1.97 -16.13 2.48
CA ALA A 173 1.18 -15.02 1.95
C ALA A 173 0.53 -15.42 0.63
N GLU A 174 -0.67 -14.93 0.39
CA GLU A 174 -1.40 -15.14 -0.87
C GLU A 174 -2.15 -13.86 -1.23
N LEU A 175 -1.87 -13.31 -2.41
CA LEU A 175 -2.64 -12.21 -2.97
C LEU A 175 -3.76 -12.77 -3.85
N TRP A 176 -4.97 -12.29 -3.58
CA TRP A 176 -6.17 -12.64 -4.31
C TRP A 176 -6.76 -11.38 -4.93
N LEU A 177 -7.14 -11.45 -6.21
CA LEU A 177 -7.74 -10.35 -6.96
C LEU A 177 -9.21 -10.66 -7.23
N ARG A 178 -10.02 -9.62 -7.44
CA ARG A 178 -11.38 -9.80 -7.93
C ARG A 178 -11.37 -10.23 -9.39
N ASP A 179 -12.28 -11.12 -9.75
CA ASP A 179 -12.57 -11.44 -11.16
C ASP A 179 -13.05 -10.18 -11.89
N GLU A 180 -13.88 -9.39 -11.22
CA GLU A 180 -14.38 -8.10 -11.69
C GLU A 180 -13.78 -6.96 -10.83
N PRO A 181 -12.89 -6.12 -11.41
CA PRO A 181 -12.31 -4.99 -10.70
C PRO A 181 -13.37 -3.99 -10.21
N ILE A 182 -13.08 -3.31 -9.10
CA ILE A 182 -13.91 -2.20 -8.61
C ILE A 182 -13.88 -1.05 -9.64
N THR A 183 -15.05 -0.53 -10.00
CA THR A 183 -15.18 0.59 -10.94
C THR A 183 -15.15 1.96 -10.25
N ASP A 184 -15.68 2.05 -9.04
CA ASP A 184 -15.79 3.32 -8.29
C ASP A 184 -14.52 3.58 -7.44
N VAL A 185 -13.40 3.62 -8.14
CA VAL A 185 -12.09 3.91 -7.54
C VAL A 185 -11.85 5.42 -7.53
N ALA A 186 -11.67 5.97 -6.34
CA ALA A 186 -11.21 7.35 -6.17
C ALA A 186 -9.68 7.39 -6.18
N THR A 187 -9.12 8.51 -6.66
CA THR A 187 -7.67 8.74 -6.76
C THR A 187 -7.27 10.09 -6.20
N GLY A 188 -5.99 10.24 -5.84
CA GLY A 188 -5.47 11.50 -5.31
C GLY A 188 -4.09 11.36 -4.66
N PRO A 189 -3.65 12.38 -3.89
CA PRO A 189 -2.29 12.43 -3.36
C PRO A 189 -2.02 11.32 -2.35
N ARG A 190 -0.79 10.79 -2.38
CA ARG A 190 -0.30 9.80 -1.41
C ARG A 190 -0.18 10.38 -0.01
N VAL A 191 -0.45 9.56 1.01
CA VAL A 191 -0.48 9.97 2.42
C VAL A 191 0.93 10.05 2.99
N GLY A 192 1.26 11.19 3.60
CA GLY A 192 2.53 11.35 4.32
C GLY A 192 3.77 11.41 3.42
N VAL A 193 3.61 11.36 2.09
CA VAL A 193 4.71 11.52 1.13
C VAL A 193 5.13 12.99 1.08
N ALA A 194 6.43 13.24 1.19
CA ALA A 194 6.98 14.59 1.21
C ALA A 194 7.07 15.21 -0.19
N GLY A 195 7.06 16.54 -0.23
CA GLY A 195 7.23 17.33 -1.45
C GLY A 195 6.22 17.04 -2.57
N VAL A 196 6.60 17.32 -3.83
CA VAL A 196 5.74 17.18 -5.03
C VAL A 196 5.11 15.80 -5.15
N ALA A 197 5.84 14.76 -4.75
CA ALA A 197 5.43 13.36 -4.81
C ALA A 197 4.20 13.05 -3.92
N GLY A 198 3.91 13.90 -2.94
CA GLY A 198 2.73 13.83 -2.07
C GLY A 198 1.59 14.78 -2.47
N THR A 199 1.58 15.30 -3.70
CA THR A 199 0.58 16.25 -4.21
C THR A 199 -0.23 15.65 -5.37
N GLU A 200 -1.16 16.43 -5.93
CA GLU A 200 -1.95 16.05 -7.12
C GLU A 200 -1.09 15.86 -8.38
N ALA A 201 0.18 16.28 -8.37
CA ALA A 201 1.13 15.94 -9.43
C ALA A 201 1.44 14.42 -9.49
N PHE A 202 1.14 13.69 -8.41
CA PHE A 202 1.28 12.25 -8.29
C PHE A 202 0.01 11.68 -7.62
N PRO A 203 -1.13 11.61 -8.34
CA PRO A 203 -2.40 11.15 -7.82
C PRO A 203 -2.44 9.62 -7.74
N TRP A 204 -1.41 9.03 -7.15
CA TRP A 204 -1.08 7.62 -7.17
C TRP A 204 -1.50 6.89 -5.89
N ARG A 205 -2.41 7.49 -5.11
CA ARG A 205 -3.21 6.79 -4.11
C ARG A 205 -4.54 6.40 -4.73
N PHE A 206 -4.98 5.17 -4.48
CA PHE A 206 -6.24 4.63 -4.98
C PHE A 206 -7.04 4.02 -3.83
N TRP A 207 -8.35 4.29 -3.77
CA TRP A 207 -9.21 3.74 -2.72
C TRP A 207 -10.65 3.54 -3.19
N ILE A 208 -11.38 2.68 -2.48
CA ILE A 208 -12.81 2.46 -2.69
C ILE A 208 -13.58 3.63 -2.08
N ALA A 209 -14.34 4.36 -2.90
CA ALA A 209 -15.07 5.53 -2.45
C ALA A 209 -16.09 5.20 -1.34
N GLY A 210 -16.08 5.97 -0.24
CA GLY A 210 -17.01 5.80 0.88
C GLY A 210 -16.74 4.63 1.81
N ASP A 211 -15.75 3.77 1.53
CA ASP A 211 -15.44 2.63 2.38
C ASP A 211 -14.89 3.09 3.76
N PRO A 212 -15.47 2.62 4.88
CA PRO A 212 -15.13 3.11 6.22
C PRO A 212 -13.72 2.72 6.69
N THR A 213 -13.09 1.75 6.03
CA THR A 213 -11.74 1.28 6.37
C THR A 213 -10.63 2.05 5.65
N VAL A 214 -10.98 2.91 4.69
CA VAL A 214 -10.05 3.86 4.05
C VAL A 214 -9.47 4.78 5.11
N SER A 215 -8.15 4.89 5.11
CA SER A 215 -7.39 5.55 6.15
C SER A 215 -7.42 7.09 6.00
N PRO A 216 -7.33 7.87 7.09
CA PRO A 216 -7.42 9.33 6.98
C PRO A 216 -6.23 9.92 6.19
N PHE A 217 -6.51 10.93 5.38
CA PHE A 217 -5.47 11.66 4.65
C PHE A 217 -4.64 12.56 5.58
N ARG A 218 -3.34 12.64 5.32
CA ARG A 218 -2.40 13.56 5.97
C ARG A 218 -1.32 13.98 4.98
N TRP A 219 -1.01 15.27 4.95
CA TRP A 219 0.10 15.79 4.16
C TRP A 219 1.44 15.29 4.68
N GLY A 220 2.35 14.96 3.77
CA GLY A 220 3.76 14.81 4.12
C GLY A 220 4.45 16.16 4.26
N ARG A 221 5.70 16.12 4.73
CA ARG A 221 6.51 17.33 4.95
C ARG A 221 6.64 18.12 3.63
N GLY A 222 6.26 19.39 3.66
CA GLY A 222 6.38 20.31 2.51
C GLY A 222 5.32 20.13 1.41
N ALA A 223 4.64 18.97 1.34
CA ALA A 223 3.70 18.66 0.25
C ALA A 223 2.51 19.63 0.19
N GLN A 224 1.97 20.05 1.34
CA GLN A 224 0.85 21.00 1.35
C GLN A 224 1.22 22.35 0.74
N ALA A 225 2.38 22.90 1.11
CA ALA A 225 2.86 24.16 0.56
C ALA A 225 3.11 24.04 -0.95
N GLU A 226 3.70 22.92 -1.36
CA GLU A 226 3.98 22.64 -2.78
C GLU A 226 2.71 22.50 -3.62
N SER A 227 1.66 21.88 -3.07
CA SER A 227 0.34 21.77 -3.72
C SER A 227 -0.30 23.15 -3.99
N LEU A 228 -0.15 24.09 -3.06
CA LEU A 228 -0.67 25.46 -3.20
C LEU A 228 0.08 26.28 -4.26
N HIS A 229 1.38 26.02 -4.44
CA HIS A 229 2.18 26.66 -5.47
C HIS A 229 1.81 26.19 -6.88
N THR A 230 1.52 24.91 -7.06
CA THR A 230 1.15 24.32 -8.35
C THR A 230 -0.26 24.73 -8.80
N THR A 231 -1.16 25.04 -7.87
CA THR A 231 -2.57 25.41 -8.16
C THR A 231 -2.81 26.92 -8.38
N GLY A 232 -1.76 27.76 -8.35
CA GLY A 232 -1.87 29.18 -8.71
C GLY A 232 -2.61 30.06 -7.69
N VAL A 233 -2.90 29.58 -6.48
CA VAL A 233 -3.45 30.42 -5.40
C VAL A 233 -2.29 31.07 -4.63
N GLY A 234 -1.54 31.90 -5.35
CA GLY A 234 -0.53 32.80 -4.80
C GLY A 234 -0.92 34.23 -5.12
N SER A 235 -1.87 34.81 -4.40
CA SER A 235 -2.12 36.25 -4.51
C SER A 235 -0.85 36.98 -4.10
N ARG A 236 -0.23 37.68 -5.05
CA ARG A 236 0.75 38.73 -4.77
C ARG A 236 0.09 39.73 -3.81
N MET A 237 0.57 39.81 -2.57
CA MET A 237 0.40 41.03 -1.80
C MET A 237 1.41 42.06 -2.33
N PRO A 238 1.00 43.29 -2.65
CA PRO A 238 1.93 44.32 -3.06
C PRO A 238 2.78 44.75 -1.86
N SER A 239 4.09 44.88 -2.09
CA SER A 239 5.04 45.46 -1.16
C SER A 239 4.58 46.86 -0.74
N ARG A 240 4.38 47.07 0.57
CA ARG A 240 4.32 48.42 1.11
C ARG A 240 5.75 48.95 1.20
N GLY A 241 6.05 49.92 0.35
CA GLY A 241 7.28 50.69 0.40
C GLY A 241 7.42 51.45 1.72
N ARG A 242 8.67 51.71 2.07
CA ARG A 242 9.09 52.88 2.83
C ARG A 242 10.06 53.65 1.94
#